data_AF-A0A7C5IVP4-F1
#
_entry.id   AF-A0A7C5IVP4-F1
#
_cell.length_a   1.000
_cell.length_b   1.000
_cell.length_c   1.000
_cell.angle_alpha   90.00
_cell.angle_beta   90.00
_cell.angle_gamma   90.00
#
_symmetry.space_group_name_H-M   'P 1'
#
loop_
_entity.id
_entity.type
_entity.pdbx_description
1 polymer ?
#
loop_
_entity_poly.entity_id
_entity_poly.type
_entity_poly.pdbx_seq_one_letter_code
_entity_poly.pdbx_strand_id
1 'polypeptide(L)'
;MKASEQLTPRNRTEQRLPPALRSVAAALVVGVTLAGCGVGSLVGDGSNSANQLADTTATPNEISQVQSSALPAIATECPPIKVRDGGESIFAYANNRIGDARALQFQAVIDGQSRNCVVSNGLITVKMGVVGRLVLGPSSSQNSMTLPLRFAVERDEITVFSQVYNIPMTVTPPSQSEEFVKVVENVAIPYLGGEDIVIWVGFDSQV
;
A
#
# COMPACT_ATOMS: atom_id res chain seq x y z
N MET A 1 -50.78 -36.49 -16.62
CA MET A 1 -51.93 -35.77 -16.04
C MET A 1 -51.34 -34.72 -15.09
N LYS A 2 -51.09 -33.48 -15.55
CA LYS A 2 -51.93 -32.26 -15.35
C LYS A 2 -52.32 -32.09 -13.87
N ALA A 3 -52.12 -31.00 -13.14
CA ALA A 3 -51.90 -29.55 -13.38
C ALA A 3 -51.10 -28.98 -12.16
N SER A 4 -50.35 -27.88 -12.14
CA SER A 4 -50.52 -26.47 -12.55
C SER A 4 -51.65 -25.70 -11.84
N GLU A 5 -51.31 -24.90 -10.83
CA GLU A 5 -52.00 -23.68 -10.31
C GLU A 5 -50.86 -22.85 -9.65
N GLN A 6 -50.33 -21.71 -10.12
CA GLN A 6 -50.80 -20.44 -10.72
C GLN A 6 -51.64 -19.52 -9.80
N LEU A 7 -50.93 -18.49 -9.27
CA LEU A 7 -51.25 -17.05 -9.18
C LEU A 7 -52.51 -16.56 -8.45
N THR A 8 -52.35 -15.53 -7.60
CA THR A 8 -52.87 -14.14 -7.80
C THR A 8 -52.82 -13.31 -6.49
N PRO A 9 -52.57 -11.99 -6.54
CA PRO A 9 -52.18 -11.17 -5.40
C PRO A 9 -53.37 -10.45 -4.75
N ARG A 10 -53.15 -9.89 -3.55
CA ARG A 10 -54.11 -8.99 -2.91
C ARG A 10 -53.42 -7.70 -2.44
N ASN A 11 -53.44 -6.70 -3.33
CA ASN A 11 -53.17 -5.31 -2.98
C ASN A 11 -54.52 -4.61 -2.80
N ARG A 12 -54.79 -4.03 -1.61
CA ARG A 12 -55.78 -2.96 -1.42
C ARG A 12 -55.49 -2.18 -0.13
N THR A 13 -54.78 -1.06 -0.21
CA THR A 13 -55.29 0.34 -0.21
C THR A 13 -55.87 0.81 1.14
N GLU A 14 -55.29 1.92 1.63
CA GLU A 14 -55.90 3.01 2.43
C GLU A 14 -55.86 2.88 3.96
N GLN A 15 -54.94 3.61 4.60
CA GLN A 15 -55.11 4.97 5.16
C GLN A 15 -55.78 4.97 6.55
N ARG A 16 -55.04 5.45 7.56
CA ARG A 16 -55.53 6.43 8.54
C ARG A 16 -54.37 6.99 9.36
N LEU A 17 -54.09 8.27 9.10
CA LEU A 17 -53.29 9.21 9.89
C LEU A 17 -54.27 10.22 10.54
N PRO A 18 -53.83 11.23 11.31
CA PRO A 18 -53.47 11.32 12.74
C PRO A 18 -54.51 12.14 13.56
N PRO A 19 -54.23 12.52 14.83
CA PRO A 19 -53.82 13.92 15.10
C PRO A 19 -52.75 14.02 16.22
N ALA A 20 -51.60 14.66 16.00
CA ALA A 20 -51.34 16.11 16.10
C ALA A 20 -50.95 16.59 17.51
N LEU A 21 -49.80 17.30 17.56
CA LEU A 21 -49.41 18.48 18.36
C LEU A 21 -47.99 18.32 18.95
N ARG A 22 -47.06 19.29 18.85
CA ARG A 22 -46.97 20.55 18.08
C ARG A 22 -45.56 21.14 18.32
N SER A 23 -44.89 21.52 17.23
CA SER A 23 -44.20 22.80 16.92
C SER A 23 -43.18 23.40 17.92
N VAL A 24 -42.02 23.95 17.52
CA VAL A 24 -41.77 25.20 16.74
C VAL A 24 -40.29 25.14 16.26
N ALA A 25 -39.90 25.13 14.97
CA ALA A 25 -39.89 26.16 13.92
C ALA A 25 -39.01 27.41 14.19
N ALA A 26 -37.86 27.53 13.53
CA ALA A 26 -37.30 28.80 13.06
C ALA A 26 -36.23 28.58 11.99
N ALA A 27 -36.49 29.09 10.78
CA ALA A 27 -35.59 29.16 9.64
C ALA A 27 -34.89 30.53 9.61
N LEU A 28 -33.69 30.64 8.99
CA LEU A 28 -33.07 31.94 8.65
C LEU A 28 -32.07 31.83 7.48
N VAL A 29 -32.56 31.82 6.24
CA VAL A 29 -31.72 31.97 5.04
C VAL A 29 -31.10 33.38 4.97
N VAL A 30 -29.76 33.50 4.88
CA VAL A 30 -29.04 34.65 4.27
C VAL A 30 -27.70 34.16 3.71
N GLY A 31 -27.43 34.43 2.43
CA GLY A 31 -26.15 34.10 1.75
C GLY A 31 -25.15 35.25 1.79
N VAL A 32 -23.86 34.94 1.65
CA VAL A 32 -22.78 35.89 1.32
C VAL A 32 -21.72 35.20 0.47
N THR A 33 -21.39 35.85 -0.65
CA THR A 33 -20.35 35.56 -1.64
C THR A 33 -18.94 35.66 -1.03
N LEU A 34 -18.12 34.62 -1.18
CA LEU A 34 -16.68 34.71 -0.88
C LEU A 34 -15.94 35.35 -2.07
N ALA A 35 -15.77 36.67 -2.00
CA ALA A 35 -14.76 37.40 -2.76
C ALA A 35 -13.38 37.15 -2.15
N GLY A 36 -12.36 37.03 -3.00
CA GLY A 36 -10.97 36.83 -2.60
C GLY A 36 -10.34 38.03 -1.91
N CYS A 37 -9.26 37.76 -1.19
CA CYS A 37 -8.28 38.75 -0.75
C CYS A 37 -6.88 38.15 -0.91
N GLY A 38 -6.17 38.57 -1.96
CA GLY A 38 -4.72 38.69 -1.93
C GLY A 38 -4.38 40.13 -1.59
N VAL A 39 -3.50 40.34 -0.61
CA VAL A 39 -2.52 41.45 -0.50
C VAL A 39 -1.57 41.15 0.66
N GLY A 40 -0.41 40.57 0.35
CA GLY A 40 0.73 40.54 1.27
C GLY A 40 1.64 41.72 0.95
N SER A 41 1.39 42.86 1.60
CA SER A 41 2.27 44.03 1.54
C SER A 41 3.43 43.84 2.51
N LEU A 42 4.65 43.78 1.97
CA LEU A 42 5.89 43.80 2.75
C LEU A 42 6.60 45.10 2.39
N VAL A 43 6.53 46.06 3.32
CA VAL A 43 7.20 47.35 3.24
C VAL A 43 8.66 47.17 3.66
N GLY A 44 9.59 47.47 2.74
CA GLY A 44 11.03 47.46 2.97
C GLY A 44 11.69 48.57 2.15
N ASP A 45 12.24 49.54 2.87
CA ASP A 45 12.73 50.85 2.46
C ASP A 45 14.01 50.82 1.60
N GLY A 46 14.11 51.79 0.67
CA GLY A 46 15.39 52.36 0.24
C GLY A 46 15.92 52.03 -1.14
N SER A 47 15.76 52.99 -2.06
CA SER A 47 16.70 53.39 -3.15
C SER A 47 16.23 53.20 -4.61
N ASN A 48 15.73 54.30 -5.17
CA ASN A 48 15.86 54.79 -6.55
C ASN A 48 16.14 53.77 -7.65
N SER A 49 15.10 53.37 -8.38
CA SER A 49 15.12 53.24 -9.84
C SER A 49 13.69 53.25 -10.36
N ALA A 50 13.38 54.29 -11.13
CA ALA A 50 12.17 54.35 -11.91
C ALA A 50 12.18 53.20 -12.92
N ASN A 51 11.38 52.18 -12.67
CA ASN A 51 10.83 51.37 -13.74
C ASN A 51 9.44 50.90 -13.33
N GLN A 52 8.48 51.26 -14.17
CA GLN A 52 7.10 50.85 -14.10
C GLN A 52 7.06 49.32 -14.11
N LEU A 53 6.64 48.69 -13.00
CA LEU A 53 6.20 47.31 -13.05
C LEU A 53 4.79 47.32 -13.63
N ALA A 54 4.76 47.23 -14.96
CA ALA A 54 3.58 46.84 -15.69
C ALA A 54 3.18 45.43 -15.22
N ASP A 55 1.90 45.34 -14.86
CA ASP A 55 1.09 44.13 -14.78
C ASP A 55 1.30 43.31 -16.06
N THR A 56 2.31 42.45 -16.04
CA THR A 56 2.61 41.54 -17.15
C THR A 56 2.07 40.20 -16.71
N THR A 57 0.84 39.93 -17.17
CA THR A 57 0.27 38.59 -17.18
C THR A 57 1.33 37.63 -17.72
N ALA A 58 1.78 36.71 -16.87
CA ALA A 58 2.75 35.70 -17.24
C ALA A 58 2.22 34.94 -18.46
N THR A 59 2.92 35.04 -19.58
CA THR A 59 2.65 34.18 -20.73
C THR A 59 3.08 32.75 -20.38
N PRO A 60 2.43 31.69 -20.91
CA PRO A 60 2.66 30.30 -20.50
C PRO A 60 4.08 29.74 -20.72
N ASN A 61 5.01 30.54 -21.23
CA ASN A 61 6.32 30.06 -21.68
C ASN A 61 7.43 30.12 -20.62
N GLU A 62 7.26 30.82 -19.50
CA GLU A 62 8.32 30.98 -18.47
C GLU A 62 8.23 29.99 -17.28
N ILE A 63 7.18 29.15 -17.20
CA ILE A 63 7.12 28.04 -16.22
C ILE A 63 8.05 26.87 -16.61
N SER A 64 8.57 26.87 -17.84
CA SER A 64 9.48 25.83 -18.36
C SER A 64 10.92 25.96 -17.84
N GLN A 65 11.26 27.02 -17.12
CA GLN A 65 12.66 27.34 -16.76
C GLN A 65 13.00 27.16 -15.28
N VAL A 66 12.08 26.61 -14.48
CA VAL A 66 12.47 25.85 -13.28
C VAL A 66 12.93 24.48 -13.77
N GLN A 67 14.08 24.48 -14.44
CA GLN A 67 14.90 23.30 -14.66
C GLN A 67 15.34 22.80 -13.28
N SER A 68 14.45 22.06 -12.61
CA SER A 68 14.90 20.98 -11.75
C SER A 68 15.81 20.16 -12.63
N SER A 69 17.10 20.14 -12.32
CA SER A 69 18.14 19.40 -13.03
C SER A 69 17.53 18.12 -13.59
N ALA A 70 17.39 18.06 -14.91
CA ALA A 70 16.94 16.87 -15.61
C ALA A 70 18.03 15.81 -15.38
N LEU A 71 17.96 15.16 -14.22
CA LEU A 71 18.48 13.82 -14.02
C LEU A 71 18.01 13.05 -15.25
N PRO A 72 18.93 12.46 -16.03
CA PRO A 72 18.57 11.77 -17.25
C PRO A 72 17.38 10.87 -16.97
N ALA A 73 16.30 11.06 -17.74
CA ALA A 73 15.12 10.22 -17.73
C ALA A 73 15.42 8.83 -18.32
N ILE A 74 16.56 8.22 -17.97
CA ILE A 74 16.65 6.78 -17.88
C ILE A 74 15.98 6.45 -16.55
N ALA A 75 14.66 6.55 -16.52
CA ALA A 75 13.86 5.75 -15.61
C ALA A 75 14.15 4.29 -15.98
N THR A 76 15.30 3.78 -15.52
CA THR A 76 15.55 2.37 -15.45
C THR A 76 14.57 1.92 -14.39
N GLU A 77 13.39 1.49 -14.85
CA GLU A 77 12.27 1.15 -14.01
C GLU A 77 12.78 0.22 -12.90
N CYS A 78 12.54 0.60 -11.66
CA CYS A 78 12.82 -0.27 -10.52
C CYS A 78 12.23 -1.65 -10.80
N PRO A 79 13.03 -2.74 -10.76
CA PRO A 79 12.49 -4.07 -10.97
C PRO A 79 11.24 -4.30 -10.12
N PRO A 80 10.16 -4.85 -10.68
CA PRO A 80 8.99 -5.18 -9.89
C PRO A 80 9.36 -6.19 -8.81
N ILE A 81 8.81 -5.99 -7.62
CA ILE A 81 8.84 -6.99 -6.55
C ILE A 81 7.49 -7.68 -6.46
N LYS A 82 7.52 -9.01 -6.50
CA LYS A 82 6.34 -9.88 -6.50
C LYS A 82 6.46 -10.88 -5.36
N VAL A 83 5.32 -11.27 -4.81
CA VAL A 83 5.25 -12.40 -3.89
C VAL A 83 5.35 -13.68 -4.72
N ARG A 84 6.19 -14.63 -4.31
CA ARG A 84 6.32 -15.92 -4.97
C ARG A 84 5.08 -16.76 -4.71
N ASP A 85 4.54 -17.38 -5.75
CA ASP A 85 3.37 -18.26 -5.64
C ASP A 85 3.61 -19.38 -4.62
N GLY A 86 2.68 -19.56 -3.68
CA GLY A 86 2.78 -20.51 -2.58
C GLY A 86 3.69 -20.05 -1.42
N GLY A 87 4.33 -18.89 -1.55
CA GLY A 87 5.17 -18.26 -0.53
C GLY A 87 4.51 -17.06 0.15
N GLU A 88 3.26 -16.74 -0.15
CA GLU A 88 2.51 -15.63 0.44
C GLU A 88 2.14 -15.86 1.90
N SER A 89 1.99 -17.13 2.28
CA SER A 89 1.64 -17.53 3.63
C SER A 89 2.29 -18.85 3.98
N ILE A 90 2.48 -19.08 5.27
CA ILE A 90 3.06 -20.30 5.81
C ILE A 90 2.30 -20.70 7.06
N PHE A 91 2.05 -22.00 7.19
CA PHE A 91 1.25 -22.59 8.26
C PHE A 91 2.06 -23.70 8.91
N ALA A 92 2.07 -23.74 10.24
CA ALA A 92 2.61 -24.87 10.98
C ALA A 92 1.48 -25.60 11.73
N TYR A 93 1.49 -26.92 11.67
CA TYR A 93 0.49 -27.78 12.30
C TYR A 93 1.15 -28.74 13.28
N ALA A 94 0.54 -28.94 14.44
CA ALA A 94 0.98 -29.91 15.42
C ALA A 94 0.70 -31.35 14.93
N ASN A 95 1.58 -32.27 15.32
CA ASN A 95 1.40 -33.72 15.13
C ASN A 95 1.10 -34.13 13.67
N ASN A 96 1.64 -33.42 12.68
CA ASN A 96 1.42 -33.66 11.24
C ASN A 96 -0.06 -33.61 10.81
N ARG A 97 -0.94 -32.95 11.56
CA ARG A 97 -2.36 -32.77 11.23
C ARG A 97 -2.55 -31.57 10.28
N ILE A 98 -1.92 -31.64 9.12
CA ILE A 98 -1.95 -30.57 8.11
C ILE A 98 -3.41 -30.33 7.65
N GLY A 99 -3.82 -29.07 7.63
CA GLY A 99 -5.17 -28.65 7.23
C GLY A 99 -6.21 -28.67 8.36
N ASP A 100 -5.88 -29.17 9.55
CA ASP A 100 -6.78 -29.12 10.70
C ASP A 100 -6.62 -27.80 11.46
N ALA A 101 -7.68 -26.98 11.44
CA ALA A 101 -7.71 -25.70 12.15
C ALA A 101 -7.43 -25.81 13.65
N ARG A 102 -7.77 -26.94 14.30
CA ARG A 102 -7.49 -27.17 15.73
C ARG A 102 -6.03 -27.53 16.01
N ALA A 103 -5.32 -28.02 15.01
CA ALA A 103 -3.91 -28.36 15.13
C ALA A 103 -2.98 -27.21 14.67
N LEU A 104 -3.53 -26.10 14.18
CA LEU A 104 -2.73 -24.95 13.75
C LEU A 104 -1.95 -24.38 14.94
N GLN A 105 -0.62 -24.36 14.80
CA GLN A 105 0.29 -23.74 15.76
C GLN A 105 0.47 -22.26 15.43
N PHE A 106 0.72 -21.93 14.17
CA PHE A 106 0.75 -20.56 13.72
C PHE A 106 0.46 -20.44 12.24
N GLN A 107 0.09 -19.22 11.84
CA GLN A 107 0.01 -18.79 10.46
C GLN A 107 0.79 -17.47 10.33
N ALA A 108 1.65 -17.37 9.32
CA ALA A 108 2.22 -16.10 8.92
C ALA A 108 1.80 -15.75 7.49
N VAL A 109 1.61 -14.46 7.24
CA VAL A 109 1.14 -13.94 5.94
C VAL A 109 1.95 -12.70 5.58
N ILE A 110 2.29 -12.56 4.31
CA ILE A 110 2.84 -11.32 3.74
C ILE A 110 1.67 -10.37 3.46
N ASP A 111 1.63 -9.23 4.15
CA ASP A 111 0.61 -8.21 3.96
C ASP A 111 0.98 -7.23 2.82
N GLY A 112 2.28 -7.02 2.60
CA GLY A 112 2.75 -6.09 1.57
C GLY A 112 4.24 -6.16 1.30
N GLN A 113 4.63 -5.62 0.14
CA GLN A 113 6.03 -5.47 -0.26
C GLN A 113 6.32 -4.03 -0.64
N SER A 114 7.61 -3.67 -0.69
CA SER A 114 8.07 -2.43 -1.27
C SER A 114 9.45 -2.58 -1.90
N ARG A 115 9.75 -1.75 -2.89
CA ARG A 115 11.10 -1.60 -3.45
C ARG A 115 11.46 -0.13 -3.58
N ASN A 116 12.73 0.16 -3.34
CA ASN A 116 13.35 1.44 -3.67
C ASN A 116 14.70 1.15 -4.33
N CYS A 117 14.96 1.73 -5.50
CA CYS A 117 16.17 1.46 -6.25
C CYS A 117 16.83 2.75 -6.70
N VAL A 118 18.16 2.71 -6.73
CA VAL A 118 18.99 3.75 -7.32
C VAL A 118 19.76 3.09 -8.45
N VAL A 119 19.68 3.69 -9.64
CA VAL A 119 20.40 3.19 -10.82
C VAL A 119 21.54 4.13 -11.15
N SER A 120 22.75 3.57 -11.24
CA SER A 120 23.96 4.32 -11.55
C SER A 120 24.98 3.42 -12.24
N ASN A 121 25.59 3.88 -13.33
CA ASN A 121 26.70 3.21 -14.01
C ASN A 121 26.43 1.74 -14.39
N GLY A 122 25.22 1.40 -14.88
CA GLY A 122 24.87 0.02 -15.23
C GLY A 122 24.68 -0.90 -14.02
N LEU A 123 24.46 -0.34 -12.84
CA LEU A 123 24.18 -1.08 -11.60
C LEU A 123 22.90 -0.56 -10.98
N ILE A 124 21.98 -1.48 -10.65
CA ILE A 124 20.77 -1.20 -9.89
C ILE A 124 21.05 -1.59 -8.45
N THR A 125 21.03 -0.64 -7.53
CA THR A 125 21.10 -0.92 -6.10
C THR A 125 19.69 -0.87 -5.53
N VAL A 126 19.21 -1.99 -5.00
CA VAL A 126 17.84 -2.14 -4.50
C VAL A 126 17.81 -2.26 -2.98
N LYS A 127 16.84 -1.56 -2.38
CA LYS A 127 16.31 -1.81 -1.05
C LYS A 127 14.95 -2.48 -1.19
N MET A 128 14.84 -3.70 -0.68
CA MET A 128 13.64 -4.55 -0.78
C MET A 128 13.04 -4.68 0.60
N GLY A 129 11.75 -4.36 0.73
CA GLY A 129 11.02 -4.42 1.98
C GLY A 129 9.84 -5.38 1.88
N VAL A 130 9.54 -6.05 2.99
CA VAL A 130 8.28 -6.77 3.17
C VAL A 130 7.72 -6.45 4.55
N VAL A 131 6.40 -6.38 4.62
CA VAL A 131 5.61 -6.36 5.84
C VAL A 131 4.72 -7.59 5.85
N GLY A 132 4.59 -8.19 7.02
CA GLY A 132 3.69 -9.30 7.23
C GLY A 132 3.33 -9.45 8.68
N ARG A 133 2.50 -10.44 8.96
CA ARG A 133 1.98 -10.67 10.29
C ARG A 133 1.99 -12.14 10.63
N LEU A 134 2.31 -12.42 11.87
CA LEU A 134 2.22 -13.72 12.49
C LEU A 134 0.97 -13.80 13.37
N VAL A 135 0.23 -14.89 13.30
CA VAL A 135 -0.93 -15.18 14.14
C VAL A 135 -0.73 -16.53 14.81
N LEU A 136 -0.89 -16.58 16.13
CA LEU A 136 -0.86 -17.83 16.89
C LEU A 136 -2.16 -18.60 16.69
N GLY A 137 -2.03 -19.90 16.39
CA GLY A 137 -3.14 -20.82 16.31
C GLY A 137 -3.52 -21.44 17.66
N PRO A 138 -4.67 -22.13 17.74
CA PRO A 138 -5.18 -22.72 18.98
C PRO A 138 -4.29 -23.83 19.55
N SER A 139 -3.45 -24.46 18.74
CA SER A 139 -2.51 -25.49 19.18
C SER A 139 -1.14 -24.93 19.58
N SER A 140 -0.94 -23.61 19.56
CA SER A 140 0.34 -23.02 19.94
C SER A 140 0.57 -23.14 21.45
N SER A 141 1.65 -23.81 21.84
CA SER A 141 2.14 -23.81 23.21
C SER A 141 3.24 -22.78 23.47
N GLN A 142 3.74 -22.14 22.41
CA GLN A 142 4.82 -21.16 22.46
C GLN A 142 4.34 -19.82 21.89
N ASN A 143 4.96 -18.75 22.35
CA ASN A 143 4.71 -17.41 21.83
C ASN A 143 5.88 -16.87 20.99
N SER A 144 6.95 -17.65 20.83
CA SER A 144 8.10 -17.30 20.00
C SER A 144 8.33 -18.33 18.90
N MET A 145 8.75 -17.86 17.73
CA MET A 145 9.04 -18.69 16.56
C MET A 145 9.90 -17.92 15.56
N THR A 146 10.43 -18.61 14.56
CA THR A 146 11.26 -18.00 13.51
C THR A 146 10.61 -18.21 12.16
N LEU A 147 10.44 -17.13 11.41
CA LEU A 147 9.87 -17.16 10.06
C LEU A 147 10.99 -17.15 9.01
N PRO A 148 11.06 -18.17 8.12
CA PRO A 148 12.04 -18.19 7.05
C PRO A 148 11.50 -17.38 5.86
N LEU A 149 12.06 -16.21 5.59
CA LEU A 149 11.68 -15.35 4.49
C LEU A 149 12.78 -15.29 3.44
N ARG A 150 12.48 -15.70 2.20
CA ARG A 150 13.42 -15.64 1.08
C ARG A 150 13.20 -14.39 0.24
N PHE A 151 14.29 -13.71 -0.09
CA PHE A 151 14.36 -12.76 -1.20
C PHE A 151 15.18 -13.39 -2.32
N ALA A 152 14.69 -13.28 -3.56
CA ALA A 152 15.42 -13.68 -4.74
C ALA A 152 15.32 -12.61 -5.83
N VAL A 153 16.32 -12.54 -6.70
CA VAL A 153 16.30 -11.72 -7.91
C VAL A 153 16.54 -12.66 -9.08
N GLU A 154 15.65 -12.58 -10.05
CA GLU A 154 15.77 -13.28 -11.32
C GLU A 154 16.02 -12.26 -12.42
N ARG A 155 16.89 -12.63 -13.36
CA ARG A 155 17.22 -11.90 -14.59
C ARG A 155 17.00 -12.86 -15.73
N ASP A 156 16.08 -12.54 -16.63
CA ASP A 156 15.69 -13.41 -17.74
C ASP A 156 15.42 -14.84 -17.26
N GLU A 157 14.63 -14.95 -16.17
CA GLU A 157 14.25 -16.21 -15.51
C GLU A 157 15.39 -16.96 -14.79
N ILE A 158 16.61 -16.42 -14.79
CA ILE A 158 17.77 -17.00 -14.09
C ILE A 158 17.96 -16.30 -12.74
N THR A 159 17.98 -17.07 -11.65
CA THR A 159 18.25 -16.53 -10.31
C THR A 159 19.69 -16.03 -10.18
N VAL A 160 19.85 -14.72 -9.96
CA VAL A 160 21.16 -14.05 -9.76
C VAL A 160 21.43 -13.70 -8.29
N PHE A 161 20.38 -13.66 -7.47
CA PHE A 161 20.47 -13.49 -6.02
C PHE A 161 19.40 -14.35 -5.36
N SER A 162 19.74 -15.04 -4.27
CA SER A 162 18.75 -15.75 -3.46
C SER A 162 19.27 -15.91 -2.04
N GLN A 163 18.52 -15.41 -1.06
CA GLN A 163 18.90 -15.50 0.33
C GLN A 163 17.69 -15.64 1.23
N VAL A 164 17.80 -16.53 2.23
CA VAL A 164 16.82 -16.73 3.29
C VAL A 164 17.21 -15.91 4.51
N TYR A 165 16.23 -15.24 5.09
CA TYR A 165 16.32 -14.45 6.31
C TYR A 165 15.38 -15.05 7.36
N ASN A 166 15.96 -15.46 8.47
CA ASN A 166 15.23 -15.99 9.62
C ASN A 166 14.82 -14.83 10.53
N ILE A 167 13.52 -14.53 10.56
CA ILE A 167 12.94 -13.44 11.34
C ILE A 167 12.47 -14.00 12.68
N PRO A 168 13.14 -13.69 13.80
CA PRO A 168 12.66 -14.09 15.11
C PRO A 168 11.41 -13.28 15.46
N MET A 169 10.35 -13.97 15.82
CA MET A 169 9.06 -13.42 16.20
C MET A 169 8.74 -13.80 17.63
N THR A 170 8.19 -12.84 18.38
CA THR A 170 7.62 -13.08 19.70
C THR A 170 6.31 -12.34 19.80
N VAL A 171 5.22 -13.07 19.99
CA VAL A 171 3.88 -12.52 20.20
C VAL A 171 3.71 -12.25 21.71
N THR A 172 3.33 -11.01 22.05
CA THR A 172 3.20 -10.60 23.45
C THR A 172 1.75 -10.72 23.92
N PRO A 173 1.43 -11.55 24.93
CA PRO A 173 0.08 -11.63 25.49
C PRO A 173 -0.41 -10.27 26.03
N PRO A 174 -1.72 -9.96 25.97
CA PRO A 174 -2.83 -10.82 25.54
C PRO A 174 -3.05 -10.87 24.01
N SER A 175 -2.17 -10.25 23.21
CA SER A 175 -2.27 -10.31 21.75
C SER A 175 -2.02 -11.73 21.25
N GLN A 176 -2.73 -12.10 20.19
CA GLN A 176 -2.55 -13.38 19.48
C GLN A 176 -1.83 -13.20 18.14
N SER A 177 -1.34 -12.00 17.86
CA SER A 177 -0.73 -11.65 16.59
C SER A 177 0.33 -10.56 16.75
N GLU A 178 1.37 -10.62 15.93
CA GLU A 178 2.47 -9.67 15.89
C GLU A 178 2.85 -9.36 14.43
N GLU A 179 3.12 -8.10 14.12
CA GLU A 179 3.58 -7.67 12.79
C GLU A 179 5.11 -7.75 12.70
N PHE A 180 5.62 -8.01 11.50
CA PHE A 180 7.05 -7.93 11.22
C PHE A 180 7.33 -7.10 9.98
N VAL A 181 8.49 -6.46 9.99
CA VAL A 181 9.04 -5.76 8.84
C VAL A 181 10.45 -6.28 8.60
N LYS A 182 10.73 -6.65 7.35
CA LYS A 182 12.08 -7.02 6.93
C LYS A 182 12.49 -6.19 5.74
N VAL A 183 13.58 -5.44 5.90
CA VAL A 183 14.24 -4.71 4.83
C VAL A 183 15.60 -5.35 4.55
N VAL A 184 15.88 -5.55 3.27
CA VAL A 184 17.17 -5.96 2.73
C VAL A 184 17.70 -4.80 1.91
N GLU A 185 18.90 -4.34 2.26
CA GLU A 185 19.52 -3.19 1.62
C GLU A 185 20.76 -3.60 0.82
N ASN A 186 21.20 -2.71 -0.06
CA ASN A 186 22.47 -2.83 -0.79
C ASN A 186 22.54 -4.07 -1.69
N VAL A 187 21.40 -4.51 -2.25
CA VAL A 187 21.39 -5.57 -3.25
C VAL A 187 21.73 -4.97 -4.61
N ALA A 188 22.94 -5.29 -5.08
CA ALA A 188 23.49 -4.78 -6.33
C ALA A 188 23.21 -5.76 -7.47
N ILE A 189 22.49 -5.28 -8.50
CA ILE A 189 22.10 -6.05 -9.68
C ILE A 189 22.72 -5.37 -10.91
N PRO A 190 23.70 -6.00 -11.57
CA PRO A 190 24.22 -5.47 -12.84
C PRO A 190 23.10 -5.36 -13.87
N TYR A 191 22.98 -4.25 -14.58
CA TYR A 191 21.97 -4.06 -15.62
C TYR A 191 22.64 -3.64 -16.91
N LEU A 192 22.50 -4.47 -17.94
CA LEU A 192 23.14 -4.26 -19.24
C LEU A 192 22.17 -3.64 -20.27
N GLY A 193 20.89 -3.51 -19.91
CA GLY A 193 19.84 -3.00 -20.79
C GLY A 193 19.03 -4.12 -21.44
N GLY A 194 17.69 -4.03 -21.34
CA GLY A 194 16.77 -4.93 -22.04
C GLY A 194 16.49 -6.28 -21.36
N GLU A 195 17.12 -6.53 -20.21
CA GLU A 195 16.90 -7.71 -19.37
C GLU A 195 15.57 -7.58 -18.60
N ASP A 196 14.80 -8.66 -18.47
CA ASP A 196 13.67 -8.70 -17.55
C ASP A 196 14.16 -9.10 -16.15
N ILE A 197 14.07 -8.15 -15.21
CA ILE A 197 14.52 -8.36 -13.83
C ILE A 197 13.29 -8.36 -12.92
N VAL A 198 13.12 -9.44 -12.15
CA VAL A 198 12.03 -9.57 -11.19
C VAL A 198 12.60 -9.91 -9.82
N ILE A 199 12.13 -9.18 -8.81
CA ILE A 199 12.43 -9.48 -7.42
C ILE A 199 11.30 -10.34 -6.87
N TRP A 200 11.65 -11.45 -6.24
CA TRP A 200 10.73 -12.34 -5.57
C TRP A 200 10.90 -12.26 -4.06
N VAL A 201 9.79 -12.25 -3.34
CA VAL A 201 9.74 -12.42 -1.89
C VAL A 201 8.74 -13.52 -1.54
N GLY A 202 9.05 -14.35 -0.55
CA GLY A 202 8.12 -15.38 -0.08
C GLY A 202 8.68 -16.12 1.12
N PHE A 203 7.82 -16.81 1.87
CA PHE A 203 8.29 -17.74 2.88
C PHE A 203 8.99 -18.93 2.23
N ASP A 204 10.12 -19.36 2.81
CA ASP A 204 10.82 -20.56 2.38
C ASP A 204 10.09 -21.77 2.97
N SER A 205 9.80 -22.79 2.16
CA SER A 205 8.99 -23.96 2.53
C SER A 205 9.71 -24.97 3.46
N GLN A 206 10.59 -24.50 4.35
CA GLN A 206 11.35 -25.34 5.28
C GLN A 206 10.68 -25.51 6.66
N VAL A 207 9.35 -25.45 6.75
CA VAL A 207 8.63 -25.70 8.01
C VAL A 207 7.88 -27.02 8.00
#